data_AF-A0A0S8ENK1-F1
#
_entry.id   AF-A0A0S8ENK1-F1
#
_cell.length_a   1.000
_cell.length_b   1.000
_cell.length_c   1.000
_cell.angle_alpha   90.00
_cell.angle_beta   90.00
_cell.angle_gamma   90.00
#
_symmetry.space_group_name_H-M   'P 1'
#
loop_
_entity.id
_entity.type
_entity.pdbx_description
1 polymer ?
#
loop_
_entity_poly.entity_id
_entity_poly.type
_entity_poly.pdbx_seq_one_letter_code
_entity_poly.pdbx_strand_id
1 'polypeptide(L)'
;MSEERPLLGPYRIERRLAAGGMAEVFVALREGLHGFSKRVALKRILPQFASDPDFVWMFIDEARLAAMLEHPNIVQVFDFGTMGEDLVLVMELVDGSNVSKLLRTAPEDSPIPWDVALHIAYQTAQALDYAHHAVDDQGESLEFVHRDVSPANILLTRTGHVKLTDFGIATVRSRAPTTE
;
A
#
# COMPACT_ATOMS: atom_id res chain seq x y z
N MET A 1 -27.83 0.65 -18.58
CA MET A 1 -27.39 -0.75 -18.34
C MET A 1 -26.22 -0.66 -17.38
N SER A 2 -26.38 -1.10 -16.13
CA SER A 2 -25.26 -1.08 -15.18
C SER A 2 -24.27 -2.16 -15.61
N GLU A 3 -23.03 -1.79 -15.95
CA GLU A 3 -21.95 -2.77 -16.08
C GLU A 3 -21.89 -3.59 -14.79
N GLU A 4 -21.96 -4.90 -14.93
CA GLU A 4 -21.79 -5.83 -13.82
C GLU A 4 -20.34 -5.72 -13.37
N ARG A 5 -20.13 -5.05 -12.23
CA ARG A 5 -18.78 -4.80 -11.73
C ARG A 5 -18.20 -6.09 -11.15
N PRO A 6 -16.94 -6.43 -11.46
CA PRO A 6 -16.34 -7.68 -11.00
C PRO A 6 -16.30 -7.76 -9.47
N LEU A 7 -16.54 -8.95 -8.95
CA LEU A 7 -16.44 -9.28 -7.54
C LEU A 7 -15.07 -9.91 -7.23
N LEU A 8 -14.54 -9.60 -6.06
CA LEU A 8 -13.37 -10.26 -5.48
C LEU A 8 -13.73 -10.63 -4.05
N GLY A 9 -14.12 -11.90 -3.83
CA GLY A 9 -14.71 -12.33 -2.56
C GLY A 9 -15.95 -11.49 -2.20
N PRO A 10 -16.06 -10.93 -0.97
CA PRO A 10 -17.19 -10.09 -0.56
C PRO A 10 -17.10 -8.63 -1.05
N TYR A 11 -16.13 -8.30 -1.90
CA TYR A 11 -15.86 -6.94 -2.33
C TYR A 11 -16.29 -6.71 -3.78
N ARG A 12 -17.06 -5.64 -4.01
CA ARG A 12 -17.42 -5.18 -5.34
C ARG A 12 -16.39 -4.17 -5.83
N ILE A 13 -15.63 -4.51 -6.87
CA ILE A 13 -14.60 -3.64 -7.43
C ILE A 13 -15.28 -2.41 -8.06
N GLU A 14 -14.88 -1.20 -7.69
CA GLU A 14 -15.40 0.03 -8.28
C GLU A 14 -14.53 0.54 -9.43
N ARG A 15 -13.21 0.56 -9.22
CA ARG A 15 -12.22 1.01 -10.22
C ARG A 15 -10.80 0.60 -9.81
N ARG A 16 -9.89 0.51 -10.78
CA ARG A 16 -8.45 0.37 -10.51
C ARG A 16 -7.86 1.72 -10.06
N LEU A 17 -7.04 1.70 -9.01
CA LEU A 17 -6.28 2.83 -8.47
C LEU A 17 -4.90 2.93 -9.10
N ALA A 18 -4.20 1.79 -9.16
CA ALA A 18 -2.82 1.70 -9.62
C ALA A 18 -2.55 0.30 -10.18
N ALA A 19 -1.55 0.21 -11.04
CA ALA A 19 -0.93 -1.03 -11.47
C ALA A 19 0.59 -0.83 -11.35
N GLY A 20 1.22 -1.59 -10.46
CA GLY A 20 2.65 -1.56 -10.21
C GLY A 20 3.38 -2.71 -10.91
N GLY A 21 4.63 -2.93 -10.51
CA GLY A 21 5.47 -3.98 -11.09
C GLY A 21 5.00 -5.39 -10.79
N MET A 22 4.46 -5.65 -9.59
CA MET A 22 4.06 -7.01 -9.15
C MET A 22 2.58 -7.12 -8.75
N ALA A 23 1.91 -6.00 -8.50
CA ALA A 23 0.56 -5.97 -7.97
C ALA A 23 -0.25 -4.82 -8.57
N GLU A 24 -1.56 -4.93 -8.50
CA GLU A 24 -2.51 -3.88 -8.82
C GLU A 24 -3.39 -3.56 -7.61
N VAL A 25 -3.84 -2.32 -7.53
CA VAL A 25 -4.64 -1.82 -6.43
C VAL A 25 -5.99 -1.36 -6.96
N PHE A 26 -7.07 -1.73 -6.28
CA PHE A 26 -8.44 -1.38 -6.63
C PHE A 26 -9.13 -0.63 -5.50
N VAL A 27 -10.01 0.32 -5.84
CA VAL A 27 -11.09 0.72 -4.92
C VAL A 27 -12.14 -0.37 -4.99
N ALA A 28 -12.56 -0.88 -3.83
CA ALA A 28 -13.69 -1.77 -3.75
C ALA A 28 -14.63 -1.39 -2.60
N LEU A 29 -15.89 -1.77 -2.74
CA LEU A 29 -16.91 -1.62 -1.71
C LEU A 29 -17.16 -2.98 -1.06
N ARG A 30 -16.97 -3.06 0.27
CA ARG A 30 -17.48 -4.15 1.08
C ARG A 30 -18.90 -3.81 1.50
N GLU A 31 -19.87 -4.62 1.07
CA GLU A 31 -21.25 -4.52 1.51
C GLU A 31 -21.44 -5.49 2.70
N GLY A 32 -22.10 -5.02 3.76
CA GLY A 32 -22.37 -5.77 4.98
C GLY A 32 -23.86 -5.78 5.31
N LEU A 33 -24.19 -6.35 6.48
CA LEU A 33 -25.57 -6.43 6.95
C LEU A 33 -26.15 -5.03 7.22
N HIS A 34 -27.48 -4.92 7.13
CA HIS A 34 -28.23 -3.72 7.48
C HIS A 34 -27.81 -2.45 6.73
N GLY A 35 -27.37 -2.57 5.48
CA GLY A 35 -26.94 -1.43 4.65
C GLY A 35 -25.57 -0.88 5.04
N PHE A 36 -24.83 -1.56 5.90
CA PHE A 36 -23.43 -1.22 6.16
C PHE A 36 -22.64 -1.36 4.86
N SER A 37 -21.82 -0.35 4.55
CA SER A 37 -20.86 -0.46 3.46
C SER A 37 -19.59 0.30 3.81
N LYS A 38 -18.44 -0.25 3.40
CA LYS A 38 -17.13 0.36 3.61
C LYS A 38 -16.30 0.27 2.34
N ARG A 39 -15.77 1.41 1.90
CA ARG A 39 -14.78 1.42 0.83
C ARG A 39 -13.41 1.05 1.36
N VAL A 40 -12.70 0.22 0.61
CA VAL A 40 -11.35 -0.26 0.92
C VAL A 40 -10.48 -0.20 -0.32
N ALA A 41 -9.16 -0.26 -0.11
CA ALA A 41 -8.22 -0.57 -1.18
C ALA A 41 -7.92 -2.07 -1.15
N LEU A 42 -7.95 -2.71 -2.31
CA LEU A 42 -7.56 -4.12 -2.48
C LEU A 42 -6.30 -4.17 -3.31
N LYS A 43 -5.20 -4.65 -2.74
CA LYS A 43 -3.98 -4.94 -3.47
C LYS A 43 -3.95 -6.43 -3.83
N ARG A 44 -3.73 -6.74 -5.09
CA ARG A 44 -3.73 -8.10 -5.65
C ARG A 44 -2.47 -8.31 -6.48
N ILE A 45 -1.82 -9.47 -6.36
CA ILE A 45 -0.70 -9.86 -7.23
C ILE A 45 -1.18 -9.96 -8.68
N LEU A 46 -0.41 -9.44 -9.64
CA LEU A 46 -0.77 -9.57 -11.05
C LEU A 46 -0.79 -11.05 -11.48
N PRO A 47 -1.75 -11.51 -12.30
CA PRO A 47 -1.90 -12.92 -12.64
C PRO A 47 -0.62 -13.60 -13.16
N GLN A 48 0.21 -12.88 -13.93
CA GLN A 48 1.48 -13.41 -14.45
C GLN A 48 2.55 -13.70 -13.38
N PHE A 49 2.42 -13.14 -12.17
CA PHE A 49 3.34 -13.38 -11.05
C PHE A 49 2.72 -14.27 -9.96
N ALA A 50 1.43 -14.61 -10.07
CA ALA A 50 0.73 -15.39 -9.05
C ALA A 50 1.26 -16.83 -8.91
N SER A 51 1.88 -17.37 -9.97
CA SER A 51 2.50 -18.71 -9.97
C SER A 51 4.00 -18.70 -9.62
N ASP A 52 4.61 -17.52 -9.48
CA ASP A 52 6.03 -17.39 -9.16
C ASP A 52 6.20 -17.32 -7.63
N PRO A 53 6.82 -18.34 -7.00
CA PRO A 53 6.97 -18.39 -5.55
C PRO A 53 7.67 -17.16 -4.97
N ASP A 54 8.63 -16.57 -5.69
CA ASP A 54 9.40 -15.43 -5.17
C ASP A 54 8.50 -14.19 -5.00
N PHE A 55 7.62 -13.93 -5.97
CA PHE A 55 6.65 -12.82 -5.88
C PHE A 55 5.56 -13.06 -4.85
N VAL A 56 5.09 -14.31 -4.73
CA VAL A 56 4.11 -14.69 -3.71
C VAL A 56 4.69 -14.49 -2.31
N TRP A 57 5.92 -14.93 -2.07
CA TRP A 57 6.60 -14.74 -0.78
C TRP A 57 6.81 -13.26 -0.46
N MET A 58 7.27 -12.45 -1.41
CA MET A 58 7.40 -11.00 -1.20
C MET A 58 6.08 -10.34 -0.81
N PHE A 59 4.97 -10.75 -1.44
CA PHE A 59 3.65 -10.21 -1.12
C PHE A 59 3.14 -10.65 0.26
N ILE A 60 3.41 -11.90 0.66
CA ILE A 60 3.08 -12.42 1.99
C ILE A 60 3.89 -11.70 3.06
N ASP A 61 5.18 -11.47 2.85
CA ASP A 61 6.05 -10.76 3.79
C ASP A 61 5.61 -9.31 3.96
N GLU A 62 5.26 -8.63 2.86
CA GLU A 62 4.65 -7.30 2.91
C GLU A 62 3.37 -7.30 3.76
N ALA A 63 2.46 -8.25 3.50
CA ALA A 63 1.20 -8.35 4.22
C ALA A 63 1.40 -8.61 5.71
N ARG A 64 2.33 -9.50 6.09
CA ARG A 64 2.67 -9.81 7.47
C ARG A 64 3.20 -8.60 8.21
N LEU A 65 4.21 -7.93 7.65
CA LEU A 65 4.81 -6.75 8.25
C LEU A 65 3.79 -5.63 8.41
N ALA A 66 3.04 -5.32 7.35
CA ALA A 66 2.05 -4.26 7.39
C ALA A 66 0.88 -4.56 8.36
N ALA A 67 0.54 -5.83 8.59
CA ALA A 67 -0.48 -6.22 9.56
C ALA A 67 -0.05 -6.00 11.03
N MET A 68 1.25 -5.94 11.31
CA MET A 68 1.79 -5.69 12.65
C MET A 68 1.92 -4.21 12.99
N LEU A 69 1.71 -3.31 12.02
CA LEU A 69 1.93 -1.88 12.18
C LEU A 69 0.59 -1.14 12.33
N GLU A 70 0.43 -0.45 13.45
CA GLU A 70 -0.71 0.42 13.71
C GLU A 70 -0.23 1.83 14.07
N HIS A 71 -0.24 2.72 13.07
CA HIS A 71 0.23 4.10 13.21
C HIS A 71 -0.58 5.05 12.33
N PRO A 72 -0.92 6.28 12.78
CA PRO A 72 -1.71 7.23 12.00
C PRO A 72 -1.12 7.57 10.62
N ASN A 73 0.21 7.51 10.50
CA ASN A 73 0.94 7.77 9.25
C ASN A 73 1.31 6.51 8.46
N ILE A 74 0.71 5.36 8.77
CA ILE A 74 0.86 4.11 8.01
C ILE A 74 -0.51 3.71 7.48
N VAL A 75 -0.58 3.23 6.23
CA VAL A 75 -1.80 2.66 5.67
C VAL A 75 -2.16 1.41 6.46
N GLN A 76 -3.34 1.42 7.08
CA GLN A 76 -3.77 0.30 7.90
C GLN A 76 -4.16 -0.90 7.04
N VAL A 77 -3.64 -2.08 7.39
CA VAL A 77 -4.11 -3.36 6.85
C VAL A 77 -5.30 -3.84 7.66
N PHE A 78 -6.37 -4.26 6.97
CA PHE A 78 -7.56 -4.81 7.60
C PHE A 78 -7.60 -6.33 7.54
N ASP A 79 -7.11 -6.92 6.45
CA ASP A 79 -7.19 -8.36 6.23
C ASP A 79 -6.20 -8.79 5.13
N PHE A 80 -5.80 -10.06 5.15
CA PHE A 80 -4.98 -10.68 4.12
C PHE A 80 -5.42 -12.12 3.91
N GLY A 81 -5.64 -12.51 2.66
CA GLY A 81 -6.00 -13.88 2.35
C GLY A 81 -6.34 -14.12 0.90
N THR A 82 -6.87 -15.31 0.64
CA THR A 82 -7.25 -15.74 -0.71
C THR A 82 -8.71 -15.43 -0.99
N MET A 83 -8.99 -14.81 -2.12
CA MET A 83 -10.35 -14.55 -2.62
C MET A 83 -10.50 -15.18 -4.00
N GLY A 84 -11.06 -16.38 -4.05
CA GLY A 84 -11.02 -17.21 -5.26
C GLY A 84 -9.63 -17.80 -5.44
N GLU A 85 -8.96 -17.47 -6.54
CA GLU A 85 -7.57 -17.88 -6.82
C GLU A 85 -6.55 -16.76 -6.49
N ASP A 86 -7.04 -15.57 -6.15
CA ASP A 86 -6.21 -14.38 -5.97
C ASP A 86 -5.79 -14.21 -4.51
N LEU A 87 -4.50 -13.96 -4.27
CA LEU A 87 -4.01 -13.42 -3.01
C LEU A 87 -4.29 -11.92 -2.94
N VAL A 88 -4.99 -11.50 -1.88
CA VAL A 88 -5.51 -10.14 -1.73
C VAL A 88 -5.15 -9.59 -0.36
N LEU A 89 -4.57 -8.40 -0.35
CA LEU A 89 -4.37 -7.56 0.83
C LEU A 89 -5.46 -6.49 0.86
N VAL A 90 -6.25 -6.48 1.92
CA VAL A 90 -7.32 -5.51 2.16
C VAL A 90 -6.77 -4.42 3.07
N MET A 91 -6.80 -3.17 2.60
CA MET A 91 -6.20 -2.05 3.31
C MET A 91 -7.09 -0.81 3.29
N GLU A 92 -6.72 0.15 4.13
CA GLU A 92 -7.31 1.47 4.18
C GLU A 92 -7.31 2.13 2.79
N LEU A 93 -8.47 2.64 2.39
CA LEU A 93 -8.56 3.51 1.23
C LEU A 93 -8.20 4.94 1.64
N VAL A 94 -7.00 5.39 1.30
CA VAL A 94 -6.61 6.79 1.48
C VAL A 94 -7.33 7.67 0.46
N ASP A 95 -8.09 8.64 0.96
CA ASP A 95 -9.01 9.48 0.19
C ASP A 95 -8.33 10.68 -0.50
N GLY A 96 -7.21 10.46 -1.18
CA GLY A 96 -6.54 11.53 -1.91
C GLY A 96 -5.59 11.04 -3.00
N SER A 97 -4.33 11.45 -2.93
CA SER A 97 -3.32 11.23 -3.98
C SER A 97 -1.96 10.92 -3.37
N ASN A 98 -0.98 10.50 -4.17
CA ASN A 98 0.41 10.39 -3.70
C ASN A 98 1.22 11.66 -3.99
N VAL A 99 2.33 11.82 -3.28
CA VAL A 99 3.27 12.94 -3.43
C VAL A 99 3.86 12.99 -4.84
N SER A 100 4.06 11.84 -5.48
CA SER A 100 4.54 11.75 -6.86
C SER A 100 3.61 12.47 -7.84
N LYS A 101 2.29 12.30 -7.70
CA LYS A 101 1.31 13.02 -8.51
C LYS A 101 1.26 14.49 -8.12
N LEU A 102 1.33 14.83 -6.84
CA LEU A 102 1.40 16.22 -6.38
C LEU A 102 2.57 16.97 -7.04
N LEU A 103 3.76 16.38 -7.03
CA LEU A 103 4.96 16.93 -7.68
C LEU A 103 4.79 17.10 -9.19
N ARG A 104 4.17 16.14 -9.88
CA ARG A 104 3.93 16.24 -11.33
C ARG A 104 2.88 17.29 -11.70
N THR A 105 1.91 17.55 -10.84
CA THR A 105 0.82 18.49 -11.10
C THR A 105 1.09 19.89 -10.57
N ALA A 106 2.17 20.08 -9.81
CA ALA A 106 2.57 21.40 -9.32
C ALA A 106 3.01 22.27 -10.51
N PRO A 107 2.45 23.50 -10.65
CA PRO A 107 2.93 24.45 -11.65
C PRO A 107 4.39 24.83 -11.42
N GLU A 108 5.15 25.04 -12.48
CA GLU A 108 6.56 25.45 -12.38
C GLU A 108 6.73 26.80 -11.65
N ASP A 109 5.76 27.69 -11.81
CA ASP A 109 5.71 29.02 -11.20
C ASP A 109 5.12 29.02 -9.78
N SER A 110 4.56 27.90 -9.33
CA SER A 110 4.01 27.72 -7.99
C SER A 110 4.36 26.32 -7.45
N PRO A 111 5.64 26.09 -7.11
CA PRO A 111 6.07 24.82 -6.55
C PRO A 111 5.41 24.54 -5.20
N ILE A 112 5.54 23.31 -4.72
CA ILE A 112 5.04 22.91 -3.40
C ILE A 112 5.70 23.80 -2.33
N PRO A 113 4.91 24.49 -1.48
CA PRO A 113 5.43 25.28 -0.38
C PRO A 113 6.31 24.47 0.59
N TRP A 114 7.32 25.12 1.16
CA TRP A 114 8.29 24.46 2.05
C TRP A 114 7.66 23.88 3.32
N ASP A 115 6.68 24.58 3.90
CA ASP A 115 5.92 24.11 5.05
C ASP A 115 5.16 22.81 4.74
N VAL A 116 4.55 22.72 3.56
CA VAL A 116 3.89 21.49 3.07
C VAL A 116 4.92 20.37 2.89
N ALA A 117 6.06 20.65 2.27
CA ALA A 117 7.12 19.65 2.06
C ALA A 117 7.70 19.15 3.39
N LEU A 118 7.94 20.05 4.36
CA LEU A 118 8.43 19.72 5.69
C LEU A 118 7.40 18.91 6.49
N HIS A 119 6.11 19.25 6.40
CA HIS A 119 5.04 18.46 7.03
C HIS A 119 5.01 17.04 6.48
N ILE A 120 5.10 16.86 5.16
CA ILE A 120 5.16 15.54 4.52
C ILE A 120 6.37 14.75 5.01
N ALA A 121 7.55 15.37 5.01
CA ALA A 121 8.79 14.73 5.46
C ALA A 121 8.72 14.34 6.95
N TYR A 122 8.22 15.23 7.81
CA TYR A 122 8.07 15.01 9.23
C TYR A 122 7.14 13.82 9.54
N GLN A 123 5.94 13.80 8.96
CA GLN A 123 4.97 12.73 9.18
C GLN A 123 5.46 11.38 8.61
N THR A 124 6.17 11.41 7.48
CA THR A 124 6.82 10.20 6.93
C THR A 124 7.92 9.70 7.86
N ALA A 125 8.73 10.60 8.44
CA ALA A 125 9.75 10.23 9.42
C ALA A 125 9.14 9.62 10.70
N GLN A 126 7.98 10.12 11.17
CA GLN A 126 7.26 9.51 12.29
C GLN A 126 6.79 8.08 11.98
N ALA A 127 6.28 7.83 10.77
CA ALA A 127 5.92 6.48 10.33
C ALA A 127 7.12 5.52 10.33
N LEU A 128 8.26 5.99 9.82
CA LEU A 128 9.49 5.20 9.75
C LEU A 128 10.08 4.94 11.13
N ASP A 129 10.10 5.96 12.00
CA ASP A 129 10.55 5.83 13.39
C ASP A 129 9.73 4.77 14.13
N TYR A 130 8.40 4.82 14.01
CA TYR A 130 7.52 3.79 14.56
C TYR A 130 7.84 2.39 14.00
N ALA A 131 7.95 2.26 12.67
CA ALA A 131 8.19 0.97 12.04
C ALA A 131 9.57 0.37 12.39
N HIS A 132 10.61 1.19 12.56
CA HIS A 132 11.94 0.73 12.94
C HIS A 132 12.03 0.27 14.40
N HIS A 133 11.13 0.75 15.27
CA HIS A 133 11.04 0.35 16.67
C HIS A 133 9.93 -0.69 16.93
N ALA A 134 9.27 -1.17 15.88
CA ALA A 134 8.22 -2.17 16.02
C ALA A 134 8.80 -3.52 16.46
N VAL A 135 8.05 -4.21 17.31
CA VAL A 135 8.38 -5.52 17.86
C VAL A 135 7.24 -6.50 17.60
N ASP A 136 7.55 -7.79 17.61
CA ASP A 136 6.55 -8.86 17.55
C ASP A 136 5.86 -9.13 18.89
N ASP A 137 4.96 -10.11 18.91
CA ASP A 137 4.23 -10.54 20.11
C ASP A 137 5.15 -11.08 21.22
N GLN A 138 6.37 -11.48 20.87
CA GLN A 138 7.41 -11.94 21.79
C GLN A 138 8.31 -10.79 22.29
N GLY A 139 8.13 -9.58 21.75
CA GLY A 139 8.93 -8.40 22.06
C GLY A 139 10.25 -8.32 21.31
N GLU A 140 10.46 -9.18 20.31
CA GLU A 140 11.66 -9.16 19.47
C GLU A 140 11.50 -8.12 18.36
N SER A 141 12.61 -7.44 18.03
CA SER A 141 12.61 -6.43 16.96
C SER A 141 12.22 -7.08 15.63
N LEU A 142 11.39 -6.39 14.86
CA LEU A 142 11.07 -6.82 13.49
C LEU A 142 12.25 -6.67 12.51
N GLU A 143 13.34 -6.00 12.93
CA GLU A 143 14.54 -5.68 12.12
C GLU A 143 14.19 -5.10 10.73
N PHE A 144 13.06 -4.39 10.66
CA PHE A 144 12.46 -3.96 9.42
C PHE A 144 13.09 -2.67 8.90
N VAL A 145 13.28 -2.62 7.57
CA VAL A 145 13.64 -1.39 6.86
C VAL A 145 12.76 -1.30 5.62
N HIS A 146 12.06 -0.17 5.44
CA HIS A 146 11.10 0.00 4.34
C HIS A 146 11.74 -0.08 2.95
N ARG A 147 12.97 0.43 2.79
CA ARG A 147 13.79 0.41 1.54
C ARG A 147 13.22 1.10 0.29
N ASP A 148 11.94 1.44 0.23
CA ASP A 148 11.30 2.13 -0.91
C ASP A 148 10.47 3.34 -0.45
N VAL A 149 11.11 4.25 0.28
CA VAL A 149 10.49 5.53 0.65
C VAL A 149 10.58 6.47 -0.55
N SER A 150 9.63 6.33 -1.47
CA SER A 150 9.53 7.15 -2.67
C SER A 150 8.27 8.03 -2.65
N PRO A 151 8.22 9.14 -3.42
CA PRO A 151 7.00 9.95 -3.52
C PRO A 151 5.76 9.18 -3.99
N ALA A 152 5.92 8.02 -4.65
CA ALA A 152 4.80 7.19 -5.09
C ALA A 152 4.11 6.46 -3.93
N ASN A 153 4.87 6.17 -2.87
CA ASN A 153 4.46 5.39 -1.70
C ASN A 153 4.08 6.27 -0.50
N ILE A 154 4.16 7.59 -0.65
CA ILE A 154 3.68 8.56 0.34
C ILE A 154 2.34 9.11 -0.15
N LEU A 155 1.26 8.71 0.53
CA LEU A 155 -0.10 9.10 0.25
C LEU A 155 -0.52 10.31 1.09
N LEU A 156 -1.40 11.12 0.53
CA LEU A 156 -1.98 12.31 1.13
C LEU A 156 -3.49 12.18 1.08
N THR A 157 -4.13 12.31 2.23
CA THR A 157 -5.59 12.46 2.35
C THR A 157 -6.02 13.86 1.90
N ARG A 158 -7.31 14.04 1.60
CA ARG A 158 -7.87 15.38 1.30
C ARG A 158 -7.79 16.36 2.47
N THR A 159 -7.72 15.84 3.69
CA THR A 159 -7.62 16.63 4.93
C THR A 159 -6.17 16.91 5.35
N GLY A 160 -5.17 16.48 4.58
CA GLY A 160 -3.76 16.82 4.81
C GLY A 160 -2.98 15.84 5.68
N HIS A 161 -3.56 14.70 6.06
CA HIS A 161 -2.81 13.60 6.67
C HIS A 161 -1.94 12.89 5.64
N VAL A 162 -0.77 12.46 6.09
CA VAL A 162 0.24 11.73 5.32
C VAL A 162 0.21 10.28 5.75
N LYS A 163 0.19 9.35 4.79
CA LYS A 163 0.23 7.90 5.03
C LYS A 163 1.28 7.23 4.17
N LEU A 164 2.19 6.49 4.78
CA LEU A 164 3.15 5.65 4.12
C LEU A 164 2.48 4.31 3.77
N THR A 165 2.77 3.78 2.58
CA THR A 165 2.26 2.50 2.07
C THR A 165 3.38 1.66 1.46
N ASP A 166 3.08 0.43 1.07
CA ASP A 166 3.99 -0.48 0.37
C ASP A 166 5.24 -0.81 1.21
N PHE A 167 5.03 -1.33 2.42
CA PHE A 167 6.06 -1.81 3.37
C PHE A 167 6.77 -3.09 2.89
N GLY A 168 6.87 -3.28 1.58
CA GLY A 168 7.47 -4.44 0.94
C GLY A 168 8.99 -4.40 1.00
N ILE A 169 9.56 -5.52 1.43
CA ILE A 169 11.00 -5.78 1.45
C ILE A 169 11.53 -5.75 0.01
N ALA A 170 12.36 -4.76 -0.33
CA ALA A 170 13.20 -4.85 -1.51
C ALA A 170 14.33 -5.86 -1.28
N THR A 171 14.08 -7.14 -1.59
CA THR A 171 15.14 -8.13 -1.84
C THR A 171 14.83 -8.95 -3.09
N VAL A 172 14.69 -8.31 -4.25
CA VAL A 172 15.17 -8.85 -5.54
C VAL A 172 15.49 -7.69 -6.50
N ARG A 173 16.51 -6.89 -6.17
CA ARG A 173 17.24 -6.10 -7.19
C ARG A 173 18.74 -6.31 -7.04
N SER A 174 19.15 -7.58 -7.01
CA SER A 174 20.55 -8.00 -7.15
C SER A 174 20.67 -9.50 -7.38
N ARG A 175 20.05 -10.00 -8.47
CA ARG A 175 20.68 -11.06 -9.26
C ARG A 175 20.99 -10.45 -10.62
N ALA A 176 22.11 -9.73 -10.71
CA ALA A 176 22.81 -9.67 -11.98
C ALA A 176 23.16 -11.12 -12.35
N PRO A 177 23.03 -11.54 -13.61
CA PRO A 177 23.54 -12.84 -14.02
C PRO A 177 25.04 -12.85 -13.69
N THR A 178 25.47 -13.80 -12.87
CA THR A 178 26.87 -14.17 -12.82
C THR A 178 27.21 -14.70 -14.21
N THR A 179 27.76 -13.83 -15.06
CA THR A 179 28.51 -14.28 -16.23
C THR A 179 29.74 -15.01 -15.69
N GLU A 180 29.82 -16.29 -16.03
CA GLU A 180 31.03 -17.10 -15.95
C GLU A 180 32.20 -16.46 -16.71
#